data_AF-A0AAV7D8C5-F1
#
_entry.id   AF-A0AAV7D8C5-F1
#
_cell.length_a   1.000
_cell.length_b   1.000
_cell.length_c   1.000
_cell.angle_alpha   90.00
_cell.angle_beta   90.00
_cell.angle_gamma   90.00
#
_symmetry.space_group_name_H-M   'P 1'
#
loop_
_entity.id
_entity.type
_entity.pdbx_description
1 polymer ?
#
loop_
_entity_poly.entity_id
_entity_poly.type
_entity_poly.pdbx_seq_one_letter_code
_entity_poly.pdbx_strand_id
1 'polypeptide(L)'
;MKLDIEGIAGSRAFVFLWCGSGEGLDFGRMCLRKWGFRRSEDICWIKTNKDNPGKTKTLDPKAIFQRTKEHCLMGIRGTVHRSTDGDFIHANVDIDLIITEEPEIGNIEKPVEIFHIIEHFCLGRRRLHLFGRDSTIRPGWLTVGPTLTNSNFNSEAYSSYFNAPNSTLTGCTEEIERLRPKTPPPKSDRGFGTARGGGRGGPPVGRGERGRERNRGSFRGDRGNFRGRGGPHRGGFAPR
;
A
#
# COMPACT_ATOMS: atom_id res chain seq x y z
N MET A 1 -11.21 20.81 5.75
CA MET A 1 -9.96 20.63 6.53
C MET A 1 -9.08 19.64 5.77
N LYS A 2 -7.77 19.89 5.62
CA LYS A 2 -6.83 18.97 4.96
C LYS A 2 -5.97 18.30 6.03
N LEU A 3 -5.78 16.98 5.97
CA LEU A 3 -4.92 16.24 6.91
C LEU A 3 -3.44 16.34 6.51
N ASP A 4 -2.57 16.49 7.51
CA ASP A 4 -1.11 16.40 7.45
C ASP A 4 -0.68 15.06 8.07
N ILE A 5 -0.76 13.99 7.27
CA ILE A 5 -0.40 12.63 7.71
C ILE A 5 1.12 12.43 7.60
N GLU A 6 1.74 13.14 6.66
CA GLU A 6 3.18 13.15 6.42
C GLU A 6 3.98 13.64 7.63
N GLY A 7 3.42 14.58 8.41
CA GLY A 7 4.02 15.12 9.63
C GLY A 7 4.05 14.16 10.82
N ILE A 8 3.18 13.14 10.86
CA ILE A 8 3.08 12.18 11.98
C ILE A 8 3.54 10.76 11.62
N ALA A 9 3.61 10.43 10.33
CA ALA A 9 4.05 9.11 9.89
C ALA A 9 5.57 8.93 10.06
N GLY A 10 5.98 7.75 10.55
CA GLY A 10 7.39 7.38 10.67
C GLY A 10 8.11 7.27 9.32
N SER A 11 9.45 7.18 9.36
CA SER A 11 10.29 7.06 8.15
C SER A 11 10.01 5.78 7.35
N ARG A 12 9.79 4.67 8.06
CA ARG A 12 9.21 3.42 7.55
C ARG A 12 7.83 3.26 8.18
N ALA A 13 6.77 3.27 7.37
CA ALA A 13 5.40 3.23 7.86
C ALA A 13 4.44 2.70 6.81
N PHE A 14 3.26 2.30 7.27
CA PHE A 14 2.14 1.91 6.44
C PHE A 14 0.91 2.76 6.79
N VAL A 15 0.03 2.93 5.81
CA VAL A 15 -1.27 3.59 5.99
C VAL A 15 -2.35 2.70 5.37
N PHE A 16 -3.49 2.61 6.04
CA PHE A 16 -4.65 1.86 5.60
C PHE A 16 -5.82 2.84 5.51
N LEU A 17 -6.28 3.12 4.28
CA LEU A 17 -7.24 4.18 4.00
C LEU A 17 -8.53 3.57 3.44
N TRP A 18 -9.60 3.60 4.23
CA TRP A 18 -10.94 3.27 3.76
C TRP A 18 -11.42 4.31 2.74
N CYS A 19 -11.65 3.87 1.51
CA CYS A 19 -11.97 4.70 0.34
C CYS A 19 -13.41 4.54 -0.15
N GLY A 20 -14.24 3.73 0.53
CA GLY A 20 -15.57 3.38 0.06
C GLY A 20 -15.52 2.60 -1.25
N SER A 21 -16.42 2.89 -2.19
CA SER A 21 -16.61 2.10 -3.41
C SER A 21 -16.77 2.91 -4.71
N GLY A 22 -16.57 4.23 -4.64
CA GLY A 22 -16.72 5.15 -5.77
C GLY A 22 -15.46 5.99 -6.00
N GLU A 23 -15.64 7.30 -6.22
CA GLU A 23 -14.55 8.25 -6.48
C GLU A 23 -13.47 8.32 -5.39
N GLY A 24 -13.79 7.87 -4.17
CA GLY A 24 -12.84 7.75 -3.06
C GLY A 24 -11.64 6.84 -3.38
N LEU A 25 -11.77 5.93 -4.35
CA LEU A 25 -10.66 5.14 -4.87
C LEU A 25 -9.60 5.99 -5.58
N ASP A 26 -10.03 6.93 -6.41
CA ASP A 26 -9.13 7.80 -7.17
C ASP A 26 -8.55 8.89 -6.27
N PHE A 27 -9.40 9.54 -5.48
CA PHE A 27 -8.98 10.55 -4.52
C PHE A 27 -8.13 9.97 -3.40
N GLY A 28 -8.40 8.75 -2.94
CA GLY A 28 -7.58 8.04 -1.97
C GLY A 28 -6.14 7.85 -2.48
N ARG A 29 -5.97 7.48 -3.75
CA ARG A 29 -4.63 7.39 -4.38
C ARG A 29 -3.94 8.76 -4.45
N MET A 30 -4.69 9.85 -4.63
CA MET A 30 -4.14 11.21 -4.55
C MET A 30 -3.69 11.57 -3.13
N CYS A 31 -4.48 11.20 -2.11
CA CYS A 31 -4.12 11.37 -0.71
C CYS A 31 -2.83 10.62 -0.36
N LEU A 32 -2.70 9.34 -0.76
CA LEU A 32 -1.47 8.57 -0.55
C LEU A 32 -0.24 9.28 -1.14
N ARG A 33 -0.34 9.79 -2.37
CA ARG A 33 0.75 10.55 -3.00
C ARG A 33 1.10 11.81 -2.24
N LYS A 34 0.10 12.58 -1.80
CA LYS A 34 0.31 13.80 -0.99
C LYS A 34 1.08 13.46 0.28
N TRP A 35 0.67 12.39 0.97
CA TRP A 35 1.25 11.98 2.25
C TRP A 35 2.60 11.25 2.13
N GLY A 36 3.12 11.07 0.91
CA GLY A 36 4.40 10.41 0.66
C GLY A 36 4.36 8.88 0.70
N PHE A 37 3.18 8.28 0.52
CA PHE A 37 2.98 6.84 0.46
C PHE A 37 2.81 6.36 -0.98
N ARG A 38 3.42 5.22 -1.31
CA ARG A 38 3.15 4.49 -2.56
C ARG A 38 2.05 3.48 -2.28
N ARG A 39 1.01 3.40 -3.11
CA ARG A 39 -0.02 2.35 -2.99
C ARG A 39 0.65 0.99 -3.20
N SER A 40 0.52 0.08 -2.24
CA SER A 40 1.04 -1.29 -2.30
C SER A 40 -0.08 -2.29 -2.56
N GLU A 41 -1.10 -2.33 -1.72
CA GLU A 41 -2.21 -3.30 -1.78
C GLU A 41 -3.58 -2.60 -1.79
N ASP A 42 -4.65 -3.36 -2.06
CA ASP A 42 -6.05 -2.91 -2.03
C ASP A 42 -6.91 -3.99 -1.36
N ILE A 43 -7.17 -3.82 -0.06
CA ILE A 43 -7.94 -4.78 0.73
C ILE A 43 -9.42 -4.55 0.45
N CYS A 44 -10.10 -5.54 -0.13
CA CYS A 44 -11.52 -5.47 -0.42
C CYS A 44 -12.35 -6.07 0.71
N TRP A 45 -13.21 -5.26 1.32
CA TRP A 45 -14.27 -5.75 2.18
C TRP A 45 -15.51 -6.05 1.34
N ILE A 46 -15.75 -7.34 1.10
CA ILE A 46 -16.90 -7.86 0.37
C ILE A 46 -18.03 -8.14 1.36
N LYS A 47 -19.23 -7.66 1.02
CA LYS A 47 -20.41 -7.77 1.85
C LYS A 47 -21.38 -8.80 1.26
N THR A 48 -21.67 -9.84 2.03
CA THR A 48 -22.69 -10.83 1.66
C THR A 48 -24.08 -10.35 2.06
N ASN A 49 -25.12 -10.94 1.47
CA ASN A 49 -26.53 -10.66 1.75
C ASN A 49 -27.30 -11.95 2.00
N LYS A 50 -26.67 -12.91 2.71
CA LYS A 50 -27.25 -14.21 3.01
C LYS A 50 -28.52 -14.09 3.84
N ASP A 51 -28.55 -13.13 4.78
CA ASP A 51 -29.65 -12.95 5.72
C ASP A 51 -30.81 -12.18 5.08
N ASN A 52 -30.50 -11.29 4.14
CA ASN A 52 -31.48 -10.49 3.40
C ASN A 52 -31.22 -10.54 1.89
N PRO A 53 -31.48 -11.69 1.22
CA PRO A 53 -31.23 -11.83 -0.20
C PRO A 53 -32.04 -10.84 -1.02
N GLY A 54 -31.38 -10.13 -1.92
CA GLY A 54 -32.05 -9.17 -2.78
C GLY A 54 -31.10 -8.14 -3.39
N LYS A 55 -31.65 -7.32 -4.28
CA LYS A 55 -30.93 -6.17 -4.84
C LYS A 55 -31.01 -5.01 -3.84
N THR A 56 -29.89 -4.57 -3.29
CA THR A 56 -29.83 -3.32 -2.53
C THR A 56 -29.91 -2.12 -3.49
N LYS A 57 -30.76 -1.14 -3.15
CA LYS A 57 -31.22 -0.09 -4.08
C LYS A 57 -30.29 1.14 -4.24
N THR A 58 -29.16 1.22 -3.55
CA THR A 58 -28.39 2.48 -3.41
C THR A 58 -27.40 2.68 -4.57
N LEU A 59 -27.53 3.65 -5.50
CA LEU A 59 -27.65 5.14 -5.46
C LEU A 59 -26.31 5.89 -5.65
N ASP A 60 -25.51 5.49 -6.64
CA ASP A 60 -24.62 6.42 -7.35
C ASP A 60 -25.10 6.48 -8.81
N PRO A 61 -25.54 7.64 -9.33
CA PRO A 61 -26.01 7.77 -10.71
C PRO A 61 -25.00 7.33 -11.77
N LYS A 62 -23.70 7.31 -11.43
CA LYS A 62 -22.61 6.90 -12.33
C LYS A 62 -22.32 5.41 -12.26
N ALA A 63 -22.91 4.66 -11.33
CA ALA A 63 -22.63 3.24 -11.17
C ALA A 63 -23.39 2.40 -12.21
N ILE A 64 -22.64 1.55 -12.94
CA ILE A 64 -23.21 0.57 -13.89
C ILE A 64 -23.60 -0.73 -13.16
N PHE A 65 -22.82 -1.11 -12.15
CA PHE A 65 -23.04 -2.31 -11.34
C PHE A 65 -23.41 -1.94 -9.91
N GLN A 66 -24.18 -2.83 -9.26
CA GLN A 66 -24.43 -2.76 -7.83
C GLN A 66 -23.09 -2.90 -7.07
N ARG A 67 -22.78 -1.92 -6.23
CA ARG A 67 -21.55 -1.92 -5.44
C ARG A 67 -21.79 -2.66 -4.13
N THR A 68 -21.14 -3.82 -3.97
CA THR A 68 -21.30 -4.73 -2.81
C THR A 68 -19.99 -4.91 -2.03
N LYS A 69 -19.04 -3.98 -2.20
CA LYS A 69 -17.77 -3.99 -1.50
C LYS A 69 -17.24 -2.59 -1.26
N GLU A 70 -16.42 -2.46 -0.23
CA GLU A 70 -15.62 -1.27 0.06
C GLU A 70 -14.13 -1.59 -0.06
N HIS A 71 -13.34 -0.57 -0.35
CA HIS A 71 -11.89 -0.69 -0.53
C HIS A 71 -11.14 -0.02 0.62
N CYS A 72 -10.12 -0.71 1.13
CA CYS A 72 -9.13 -0.15 2.04
C CYS A 72 -7.76 -0.16 1.35
N LEU A 73 -7.36 1.00 0.83
CA LEU A 73 -6.09 1.13 0.14
C LEU A 73 -4.94 1.09 1.15
N MET A 74 -3.96 0.23 0.89
CA MET A 74 -2.74 0.15 1.67
C MET A 74 -1.63 0.96 0.99
N GLY A 75 -0.97 1.83 1.75
CA GLY A 75 0.19 2.60 1.32
C GLY A 75 1.44 2.25 2.11
N ILE A 76 2.60 2.28 1.46
CA ILE A 76 3.93 2.13 2.06
C ILE A 76 4.75 3.42 1.94
N ARG A 77 5.37 3.84 3.04
CA ARG A 77 6.36 4.93 3.12
C ARG A 77 7.72 4.38 3.50
N GLY A 78 8.77 4.92 2.88
CA GLY A 78 10.15 4.45 3.04
C GLY A 78 10.46 3.21 2.21
N THR A 79 11.52 2.51 2.62
CA THR A 79 12.03 1.29 1.98
C THR A 79 11.88 0.13 2.95
N VAL A 80 11.15 -0.92 2.55
CA VAL A 80 10.94 -2.15 3.31
C VAL A 80 11.07 -3.32 2.36
N HIS A 81 11.96 -4.25 2.66
CA HIS A 81 12.21 -5.47 1.88
C HIS A 81 11.84 -6.70 2.68
N ARG A 82 10.93 -7.53 2.14
CA ARG A 82 10.43 -8.74 2.82
C ARG A 82 11.52 -9.74 3.22
N SER A 83 12.64 -9.77 2.48
CA SER A 83 13.76 -10.69 2.73
C SER A 83 14.68 -10.25 3.87
N THR A 84 14.76 -8.96 4.18
CA THR A 84 15.71 -8.42 5.17
C THR A 84 15.03 -7.77 6.37
N ASP A 85 13.85 -7.18 6.19
CA ASP A 85 13.12 -6.45 7.24
C ASP A 85 12.05 -7.34 7.92
N GLY A 86 12.41 -8.59 8.21
CA GLY A 86 11.51 -9.53 8.91
C GLY A 86 11.24 -9.15 10.37
N ASP A 87 12.06 -8.29 10.95
CA ASP A 87 11.88 -7.65 12.26
C ASP A 87 10.78 -6.58 12.25
N PHE A 88 10.39 -6.10 11.07
CA PHE A 88 9.39 -5.05 10.90
C PHE A 88 8.09 -5.55 10.29
N ILE A 89 8.15 -6.52 9.37
CA ILE A 89 6.96 -7.05 8.70
C ILE A 89 6.92 -8.58 8.62
N HIS A 90 5.73 -9.14 8.79
CA HIS A 90 5.40 -10.50 8.40
C HIS A 90 4.46 -10.47 7.18
N ALA A 91 5.06 -10.37 6.00
CA ALA A 91 4.29 -10.37 4.77
C ALA A 91 3.62 -11.73 4.51
N ASN A 92 2.53 -11.71 3.74
CA ASN A 92 1.84 -12.91 3.25
C ASN A 92 1.20 -13.80 4.33
N VAL A 93 1.01 -13.30 5.55
CA VAL A 93 0.23 -13.98 6.61
C VAL A 93 -1.26 -13.94 6.29
N ASP A 94 -1.77 -12.77 5.91
CA ASP A 94 -3.17 -12.56 5.55
C ASP A 94 -3.34 -12.27 4.05
N ILE A 95 -4.56 -12.49 3.56
CA ILE A 95 -4.98 -12.14 2.20
C ILE A 95 -5.60 -10.73 2.16
N ASP A 96 -5.86 -10.20 0.97
CA ASP A 96 -6.41 -8.87 0.73
C ASP A 96 -7.96 -8.84 0.63
N LEU A 97 -8.62 -9.80 1.27
CA LEU A 97 -10.08 -9.92 1.30
C LEU A 97 -10.60 -10.04 2.72
N ILE A 98 -11.66 -9.29 3.02
CA ILE A 98 -12.48 -9.46 4.21
C ILE A 98 -13.90 -9.77 3.73
N ILE A 99 -14.52 -10.85 4.21
CA ILE A 99 -15.86 -11.24 3.79
C ILE A 99 -16.76 -11.35 5.02
N THR A 100 -17.72 -10.45 5.14
CA THR A 100 -18.72 -10.47 6.22
C THR A 100 -20.10 -10.21 5.64
N GLU A 101 -21.15 -10.48 6.43
CA GLU A 101 -22.50 -10.04 6.08
C GLU A 101 -22.59 -8.51 6.05
N GLU A 102 -23.46 -7.97 5.19
CA GLU A 102 -23.80 -6.54 5.17
C GLU A 102 -24.29 -6.12 6.56
N PRO A 103 -23.73 -5.06 7.16
CA PRO A 103 -24.18 -4.56 8.45
C PRO A 103 -25.64 -4.12 8.45
N GLU A 104 -26.24 -4.06 9.64
CA GLU A 104 -27.56 -3.47 9.84
C GLU A 104 -27.63 -2.02 9.33
N ILE A 105 -28.82 -1.59 8.91
CA ILE A 105 -29.05 -0.24 8.40
C ILE A 105 -28.64 0.80 9.46
N GLY A 106 -27.76 1.73 9.08
CA GLY A 106 -27.24 2.76 9.98
C GLY A 106 -25.93 2.39 10.68
N ASN A 107 -25.50 1.12 10.61
CA ASN A 107 -24.19 0.71 11.09
C ASN A 107 -23.11 1.09 10.06
N ILE A 108 -22.18 1.95 10.48
CA ILE A 108 -21.07 2.46 9.66
C ILE A 108 -19.71 1.85 10.06
N GLU A 109 -19.71 0.86 10.97
CA GLU A 109 -18.51 0.17 11.41
C GLU A 109 -17.83 -0.57 10.27
N LYS A 110 -16.50 -0.67 10.37
CA LYS A 110 -15.67 -1.47 9.47
C LYS A 110 -15.40 -2.81 10.14
N PRO A 111 -15.20 -3.89 9.37
CA PRO A 111 -15.00 -5.22 9.94
C PRO A 111 -13.73 -5.22 10.79
N VAL A 112 -13.84 -5.75 12.02
CA VAL A 112 -12.73 -5.77 13.00
C VAL A 112 -11.49 -6.48 12.49
N GLU A 113 -11.65 -7.40 11.52
CA GLU A 113 -10.57 -8.14 10.86
C GLU A 113 -9.51 -7.23 10.23
N ILE A 114 -9.84 -5.98 9.87
CA ILE A 114 -8.83 -5.02 9.39
C ILE A 114 -7.74 -4.76 10.43
N PHE A 115 -8.08 -4.75 11.73
CA PHE A 115 -7.09 -4.59 12.79
C PHE A 115 -6.14 -5.79 12.84
N HIS A 116 -6.67 -7.00 12.65
CA HIS A 116 -5.86 -8.23 12.66
C HIS A 116 -4.88 -8.25 11.49
N ILE A 117 -5.33 -7.94 10.27
CA ILE A 117 -4.46 -7.84 9.08
C ILE A 117 -3.32 -6.84 9.35
N ILE A 118 -3.63 -5.66 9.91
CA ILE A 118 -2.61 -4.64 10.19
C ILE A 118 -1.61 -5.12 11.25
N GLU A 119 -2.09 -5.75 12.32
CA GLU A 119 -1.29 -6.20 13.46
C GLU A 119 -0.40 -7.41 13.13
N HIS A 120 -0.90 -8.35 12.33
CA HIS A 120 -0.12 -9.48 11.83
C HIS A 120 0.95 -9.00 10.84
N PHE A 121 0.58 -8.08 9.94
CA PHE A 121 1.49 -7.60 8.91
C PHE A 121 2.64 -6.76 9.47
N CYS A 122 2.37 -5.81 10.36
CA CYS A 122 3.35 -4.84 10.85
C CYS A 122 3.65 -5.01 12.35
N LEU A 123 4.92 -5.29 12.65
CA LEU A 123 5.43 -5.47 14.01
C LEU A 123 5.64 -4.15 14.77
N GLY A 124 5.40 -3.01 14.12
CA GLY A 124 5.40 -1.70 14.76
C GLY A 124 4.27 -1.55 15.78
N ARG A 125 4.62 -1.21 17.02
CA ARG A 125 3.68 -1.10 18.15
C ARG A 125 2.95 0.26 18.23
N ARG A 126 3.41 1.27 17.49
CA ARG A 126 2.82 2.61 17.45
C ARG A 126 1.74 2.66 16.37
N ARG A 127 0.49 2.37 16.73
CA ARG A 127 -0.65 2.29 15.80
C ARG A 127 -1.65 3.38 16.10
N LEU A 128 -2.11 4.09 15.07
CA LEU A 128 -3.03 5.21 15.18
C LEU A 128 -4.29 4.94 14.34
N HIS A 129 -5.46 5.00 14.98
CA HIS A 129 -6.76 4.93 14.34
C HIS A 129 -7.41 6.32 14.35
N LEU A 130 -7.27 7.04 13.23
CA LEU A 130 -7.97 8.31 13.02
C LEU A 130 -9.42 8.06 12.65
N PHE A 131 -10.32 8.91 13.15
CA PHE A 131 -11.78 8.83 13.01
C PHE A 131 -12.42 7.61 13.69
N GLY A 132 -11.72 7.00 14.66
CA GLY A 132 -12.30 5.95 15.47
C GLY A 132 -13.38 6.48 16.42
N ARG A 133 -14.20 5.54 16.91
CA ARG A 133 -15.31 5.73 17.84
C ARG A 133 -15.08 4.90 19.11
N ASP A 134 -15.91 5.11 20.13
CA ASP A 134 -15.87 4.36 21.39
C ASP A 134 -15.91 2.83 21.15
N SER A 135 -16.75 2.39 20.21
CA SER A 135 -16.89 1.00 19.75
C SER A 135 -15.62 0.39 19.16
N THR A 136 -14.65 1.21 18.76
CA THR A 136 -13.43 0.78 18.05
C THR A 136 -12.16 0.95 18.89
N ILE A 137 -12.29 1.35 20.15
CA ILE A 137 -11.15 1.44 21.07
C ILE A 137 -10.55 0.03 21.23
N ARG A 138 -9.25 -0.09 21.00
CA ARG A 138 -8.54 -1.37 20.98
C ARG A 138 -7.18 -1.28 21.68
N PRO A 139 -6.79 -2.28 22.51
CA PRO A 139 -5.44 -2.37 23.05
C PRO A 139 -4.38 -2.33 21.94
N GLY A 140 -3.28 -1.60 22.17
CA GLY A 140 -2.22 -1.43 21.18
C GLY A 140 -2.49 -0.37 20.11
N TRP A 141 -3.61 0.35 20.20
CA TRP A 141 -3.98 1.47 19.31
C TRP A 141 -4.21 2.77 20.08
N LEU A 142 -3.68 3.86 19.55
CA LEU A 142 -4.16 5.20 19.86
C LEU A 142 -5.36 5.49 18.96
N THR A 143 -6.51 5.78 19.55
CA THR A 143 -7.73 6.12 18.81
C THR A 143 -8.02 7.61 18.95
N VAL A 144 -8.22 8.31 17.84
CA VAL A 144 -8.52 9.74 17.82
C VAL A 144 -9.69 9.98 16.89
N GLY A 145 -10.78 10.53 17.39
CA GLY A 145 -11.97 10.81 16.60
C GLY A 145 -12.88 11.84 17.24
N PRO A 146 -13.70 12.54 16.44
CA PRO A 146 -14.54 13.64 16.91
C PRO A 146 -15.73 13.19 17.76
N THR A 147 -16.10 11.90 17.70
CA THR A 147 -17.27 11.34 18.38
C THR A 147 -16.88 10.45 19.57
N LEU A 148 -15.63 10.52 20.03
CA LEU A 148 -15.23 9.86 21.27
C LEU A 148 -15.90 10.56 22.45
N THR A 149 -16.48 9.80 23.37
CA THR A 149 -17.18 10.39 24.54
C THR A 149 -16.23 10.74 25.68
N ASN A 150 -15.01 10.22 25.66
CA ASN A 150 -13.99 10.46 26.68
C ASN A 150 -12.57 10.52 26.07
N SER A 151 -11.61 11.04 26.82
CA SER A 151 -10.21 11.16 26.42
C SER A 151 -9.28 10.83 27.58
N ASN A 152 -8.32 9.95 27.35
CA ASN A 152 -7.29 9.56 28.32
C ASN A 152 -5.86 9.71 27.77
N PHE A 153 -5.71 10.37 26.62
CA PHE A 153 -4.41 10.48 25.96
C PHE A 153 -3.45 11.37 26.75
N ASN A 154 -2.32 10.79 27.16
CA ASN A 154 -1.17 11.50 27.69
C ASN A 154 0.04 11.14 26.83
N SER A 155 0.66 12.14 26.20
CA SER A 155 1.73 11.95 25.21
C SER A 155 3.02 11.37 25.81
N GLU A 156 3.37 11.79 27.03
CA GLU A 156 4.56 11.31 27.75
C GLU A 156 4.37 9.86 28.18
N ALA A 157 3.23 9.54 28.79
CA ALA A 157 2.87 8.19 29.19
C ALA A 157 2.82 7.27 27.95
N TYR A 158 2.18 7.70 26.86
CA TYR A 158 2.14 6.94 25.61
C TYR A 158 3.54 6.67 25.07
N SER A 159 4.40 7.68 25.02
CA SER A 159 5.78 7.55 24.53
C SER A 159 6.62 6.61 25.40
N SER A 160 6.38 6.59 26.72
CA SER A 160 7.12 5.74 27.66
C SER A 160 7.02 4.24 27.35
N TYR A 161 5.90 3.77 26.76
CA TYR A 161 5.71 2.37 26.37
C TYR A 161 6.65 1.88 25.26
N PHE A 162 7.31 2.80 24.55
CA PHE A 162 8.17 2.50 23.41
C PHE A 162 9.64 2.90 23.61
N ASN A 163 9.93 3.66 24.67
CA ASN A 163 11.28 4.05 25.05
C ASN A 163 11.98 2.93 25.82
N ALA A 164 13.32 2.96 25.87
CA ALA A 164 14.11 1.97 26.60
C ALA A 164 13.63 1.81 28.07
N PRO A 165 13.53 0.58 28.60
CA PRO A 165 14.00 -0.70 28.04
C PRO A 165 13.04 -1.35 27.01
N ASN A 166 11.89 -0.73 26.72
CA ASN A 166 10.96 -1.23 25.72
C ASN A 166 11.46 -0.95 24.29
N SER A 167 10.79 -1.55 23.31
CA SER A 167 11.04 -1.33 21.88
C SER A 167 9.80 -0.78 21.17
N THR A 168 10.01 -0.09 20.05
CA THR A 168 8.91 0.29 19.14
C THR A 168 8.37 -0.89 18.33
N LEU A 169 9.06 -2.04 18.36
CA LEU A 169 8.70 -3.27 17.68
C LEU A 169 8.27 -4.33 18.69
N THR A 170 7.40 -5.26 18.29
CA THR A 170 6.97 -6.39 19.13
C THR A 170 8.07 -7.41 19.36
N GLY A 171 9.05 -7.50 18.45
CA GLY A 171 9.91 -8.66 18.34
C GLY A 171 9.16 -9.85 17.73
N CYS A 172 9.82 -11.01 17.71
CA CYS A 172 9.27 -12.25 17.17
C CYS A 172 9.83 -13.44 17.93
N THR A 173 9.03 -14.49 18.14
CA THR A 173 9.49 -15.73 18.77
C THR A 173 10.05 -16.69 17.72
N GLU A 174 10.89 -17.64 18.13
CA GLU A 174 11.44 -18.65 17.22
C GLU A 174 10.35 -19.51 16.57
N GLU A 175 9.25 -19.76 17.28
CA GLU A 175 8.11 -20.49 16.75
C GLU A 175 7.42 -19.73 15.62
N ILE A 176 7.13 -18.43 15.80
CA ILE A 176 6.54 -17.60 14.76
C ILE A 176 7.50 -17.50 13.57
N GLU A 177 8.79 -17.31 13.82
CA GLU A 177 9.81 -17.29 12.78
C GLU A 177 9.85 -18.59 11.96
N ARG A 178 9.61 -19.75 12.58
CA ARG A 178 9.58 -21.04 11.89
C ARG A 178 8.32 -21.21 11.03
N LEU A 179 7.18 -20.70 11.47
CA LEU A 179 5.88 -20.94 10.85
C LEU A 179 5.51 -19.89 9.79
N ARG A 180 6.01 -18.65 9.91
CA ARG A 180 5.61 -17.58 9.00
C ARG A 180 6.12 -17.81 7.56
N PRO A 181 5.37 -17.37 6.54
CA PRO A 181 5.82 -17.45 5.15
C PRO A 181 7.12 -16.66 4.92
N LYS A 182 8.06 -17.28 4.18
CA LYS A 182 9.37 -16.69 3.84
C LYS A 182 9.74 -16.98 2.39
N THR A 183 10.52 -16.09 1.78
CA THR A 183 11.11 -16.33 0.46
C THR A 183 12.04 -17.54 0.52
N PRO A 184 11.98 -18.48 -0.44
CA PRO A 184 12.93 -19.59 -0.51
C PRO A 184 14.38 -19.10 -0.60
N PRO A 185 15.36 -19.90 -0.15
CA PRO A 185 16.77 -19.59 -0.35
C PRO A 185 17.07 -19.41 -1.85
N PRO A 186 17.94 -18.48 -2.23
CA PRO A 186 18.44 -18.40 -3.61
C PRO A 186 19.02 -19.76 -3.99
N LYS A 187 18.67 -20.27 -5.19
CA LYS A 187 19.34 -21.47 -5.71
C LYS A 187 20.84 -21.14 -5.79
N SER A 188 21.65 -21.84 -5.00
CA SER A 188 23.09 -21.84 -5.22
C SER A 188 23.31 -22.35 -6.64
N ASP A 189 23.99 -21.57 -7.50
CA ASP A 189 24.63 -22.11 -8.69
C ASP A 189 25.64 -23.16 -8.25
N ARG A 190 25.15 -24.40 -8.04
CA ARG A 190 26.03 -25.56 -7.99
C ARG A 190 26.57 -25.66 -9.40
N GLY A 191 27.78 -25.14 -9.57
CA GLY A 191 28.54 -25.17 -10.80
C GLY A 191 28.36 -26.52 -11.48
N PHE A 192 27.61 -26.51 -12.57
CA PHE A 192 27.62 -27.62 -13.50
C PHE A 192 29.01 -27.60 -14.12
N GLY A 193 29.90 -28.42 -13.56
CA GLY A 193 31.20 -28.69 -14.11
C GLY A 193 31.04 -29.12 -15.56
N THR A 194 31.35 -28.22 -16.48
CA THR A 194 31.66 -28.61 -17.85
C THR A 194 33.14 -28.93 -17.88
N ALA A 195 33.43 -30.19 -17.61
CA ALA A 195 34.60 -30.82 -18.20
C ALA A 195 34.47 -30.71 -19.73
N ARG A 196 35.10 -29.70 -20.32
CA ARG A 196 35.46 -29.72 -21.73
C ARG A 196 36.98 -29.74 -21.82
N GLY A 197 37.48 -30.95 -22.03
CA GLY A 197 38.86 -31.16 -22.41
C GLY A 197 39.18 -30.57 -23.78
N GLY A 198 40.47 -30.28 -23.98
CA GLY A 198 41.14 -30.41 -25.26
C GLY A 198 41.20 -29.16 -26.15
N GLY A 199 42.40 -28.59 -26.26
CA GLY A 199 42.96 -28.28 -27.59
C GLY A 199 43.34 -26.83 -27.92
N ARG A 200 44.67 -26.59 -27.86
CA ARG A 200 45.51 -25.82 -28.82
C ARG A 200 45.27 -24.30 -29.03
N GLY A 201 46.15 -23.51 -28.41
CA GLY A 201 47.18 -22.67 -29.05
C GLY A 201 46.82 -21.63 -30.14
N GLY A 202 47.07 -20.34 -29.84
CA GLY A 202 47.25 -19.24 -30.80
C GLY A 202 47.44 -17.87 -30.09
N PRO A 203 48.41 -17.01 -30.50
CA PRO A 203 48.94 -15.92 -29.66
C PRO A 203 48.17 -14.58 -29.77
N PRO A 204 48.45 -13.60 -28.87
CA PRO A 204 47.64 -12.40 -28.71
C PRO A 204 48.09 -11.27 -29.66
N VAL A 205 47.13 -10.54 -30.21
CA VAL A 205 47.38 -9.31 -30.98
C VAL A 205 46.94 -8.11 -30.13
N GLY A 206 47.82 -7.12 -30.09
CA GLY A 206 47.81 -6.04 -29.12
C GLY A 206 46.97 -4.82 -29.47
N ARG A 207 46.71 -4.06 -28.41
CA ARG A 207 46.94 -2.60 -28.23
C ARG A 207 46.25 -1.63 -29.22
N GLY A 208 45.36 -0.81 -28.65
CA GLY A 208 44.87 0.42 -29.27
C GLY A 208 44.30 1.40 -28.23
N GLU A 209 45.19 2.16 -27.58
CA GLU A 209 44.85 3.41 -26.87
C GLU A 209 44.32 4.47 -27.84
N ARG A 210 43.27 5.19 -27.42
CA ARG A 210 42.87 6.59 -27.75
C ARG A 210 41.53 6.79 -27.01
N GLY A 211 41.32 7.67 -26.05
CA GLY A 211 41.84 9.03 -25.87
C GLY A 211 40.70 10.03 -26.08
N ARG A 212 40.45 10.88 -25.08
CA ARG A 212 39.60 12.10 -25.03
C ARG A 212 38.07 11.92 -24.91
N GLU A 213 37.46 12.32 -23.79
CA GLU A 213 37.22 13.66 -23.22
C GLU A 213 35.84 14.25 -23.58
N ARG A 214 35.03 14.37 -22.53
CA ARG A 214 34.07 15.44 -22.19
C ARG A 214 33.82 16.51 -23.28
N ASN A 215 32.56 16.76 -23.61
CA ASN A 215 31.90 17.96 -23.10
C ASN A 215 30.37 17.94 -23.19
N ARG A 216 29.76 18.58 -22.19
CA ARG A 216 28.34 18.91 -22.09
C ARG A 216 28.00 20.01 -23.09
N GLY A 217 26.82 19.92 -23.71
CA GLY A 217 26.17 21.02 -24.41
C GLY A 217 24.70 21.05 -24.04
N SER A 218 24.34 22.01 -23.19
CA SER A 218 22.96 22.40 -22.90
C SER A 218 22.42 23.23 -24.07
N PHE A 219 21.28 22.85 -24.63
CA PHE A 219 20.53 23.69 -25.57
C PHE A 219 19.09 23.88 -25.09
N ARG A 220 18.78 25.14 -24.77
CA ARG A 220 17.44 25.73 -24.66
C ARG A 220 16.81 25.87 -26.04
N GLY A 221 15.48 25.95 -26.09
CA GLY A 221 14.72 26.51 -27.22
C GLY A 221 13.42 25.73 -27.44
N ASP A 222 12.29 26.03 -26.81
CA ASP A 222 11.38 27.18 -26.96
C ASP A 222 10.11 26.78 -27.73
N ARG A 223 9.01 27.38 -27.31
CA ARG A 223 7.61 27.08 -27.62
C ARG A 223 7.25 27.51 -29.04
N GLY A 224 6.63 26.60 -29.80
CA GLY A 224 6.00 26.88 -31.09
C GLY A 224 4.50 26.62 -31.06
N ASN A 225 3.74 27.70 -31.17
CA ASN A 225 2.29 27.79 -31.22
C ASN A 225 1.80 27.49 -32.65
N PHE A 226 0.82 26.60 -32.87
CA PHE A 226 0.18 26.43 -34.18
C PHE A 226 -1.34 26.57 -34.06
N ARG A 227 -1.87 27.65 -34.65
CA ARG A 227 -3.28 27.88 -34.97
C ARG A 227 -3.49 27.71 -36.48
N GLY A 228 -4.58 27.04 -36.86
CA GLY A 228 -5.21 27.11 -38.18
C GLY A 228 -6.49 26.26 -38.15
N ARG A 229 -7.71 26.84 -38.06
CA ARG A 229 -8.64 27.14 -39.19
C ARG A 229 -8.70 25.98 -40.20
N GLY A 230 -9.83 25.34 -40.52
CA GLY A 230 -11.26 25.57 -40.30
C GLY A 230 -12.03 24.98 -41.51
N GLY A 231 -13.26 24.50 -41.30
CA GLY A 231 -14.27 24.32 -42.36
C GLY A 231 -14.69 22.87 -42.68
N PRO A 232 -15.95 22.66 -43.15
CA PRO A 232 -16.84 21.63 -42.60
C PRO A 232 -17.27 20.54 -43.59
N HIS A 233 -17.65 19.36 -43.11
CA HIS A 233 -18.54 18.46 -43.85
C HIS A 233 -19.58 17.78 -42.95
N ARG A 234 -20.85 17.99 -43.35
CA ARG A 234 -22.07 17.30 -42.91
C ARG A 234 -22.20 15.94 -43.59
N GLY A 235 -22.91 15.03 -42.93
CA GLY A 235 -23.44 13.76 -43.44
C GLY A 235 -23.15 12.67 -42.40
N GLY A 236 -24.06 11.91 -41.82
CA GLY A 236 -25.44 11.51 -42.14
C GLY A 236 -25.57 10.10 -41.56
N PHE A 237 -26.60 9.84 -40.75
CA PHE A 237 -26.82 8.59 -40.00
C PHE A 237 -27.11 7.38 -40.89
N ALA A 238 -26.72 6.16 -40.46
CA ALA A 238 -27.66 5.09 -40.04
C ALA A 238 -26.91 3.84 -39.49
N PRO A 239 -27.42 3.20 -38.41
CA PRO A 239 -26.87 1.98 -37.82
C PRO A 239 -27.47 0.68 -38.42
N ARG A 240 -26.82 -0.46 -38.14
CA ARG A 240 -27.40 -1.80 -38.19
C ARG A 240 -27.55 -2.33 -36.78
#